data_AF-A0A0F0L9Q2-F1
#
_entry.id   AF-A0A0F0L9Q2-F1
#
_cell.length_a   1.000
_cell.length_b   1.000
_cell.length_c   1.000
_cell.angle_alpha   90.00
_cell.angle_beta   90.00
_cell.angle_gamma   90.00
#
_symmetry.space_group_name_H-M   'P 1'
#
loop_
_entity.id
_entity.type
_entity.pdbx_description
1 polymer ?
#
loop_
_entity_poly.entity_id
_entity_poly.type
_entity_poly.pdbx_seq_one_letter_code
_entity_poly.pdbx_strand_id
1 'polypeptide(L)'
;MDGMPVCFDVVVVPMQRAEALATADLTDASLYEALQQLCGLTVHRSAYTVMASVADPALAKMLGTSIGSPVLVGEETAYASDGTPILVGVNRYRGDAYRFEADLYRRT
;
A
#
# COMPACT_ATOMS: atom_id res chain seq x y z
N MET A 1 0.44 0.28 13.84
CA MET A 1 1.69 0.57 14.56
C MET A 1 1.37 0.62 16.03
N ASP A 2 2.07 -0.14 16.87
CA ASP A 2 1.82 -0.22 18.33
C ASP A 2 0.35 -0.47 18.70
N GLY A 3 -0.31 -1.38 17.97
CA GLY A 3 -1.73 -1.70 18.15
C GLY A 3 -2.73 -0.66 17.64
N MET A 4 -2.26 0.51 17.16
CA MET A 4 -3.12 1.53 16.56
C MET A 4 -3.20 1.37 15.04
N PRO A 5 -4.40 1.45 14.43
CA PRO A 5 -4.55 1.55 12.99
C PRO A 5 -3.88 2.82 12.46
N VAL A 6 -3.03 2.66 11.43
CA VAL A 6 -2.31 3.76 10.77
C VAL A 6 -2.68 3.87 9.29
N CYS A 7 -2.93 2.72 8.65
CA CYS A 7 -3.24 2.62 7.24
C CYS A 7 -4.38 1.63 7.03
N PHE A 8 -5.25 1.93 6.07
CA PHE A 8 -6.10 0.95 5.42
C PHE A 8 -5.60 0.79 3.98
N ASP A 9 -5.22 -0.43 3.61
CA ASP A 9 -4.66 -0.74 2.30
C ASP A 9 -5.55 -1.72 1.55
N VAL A 10 -5.66 -1.51 0.23
CA VAL A 10 -6.33 -2.41 -0.69
C VAL A 10 -5.37 -2.67 -1.84
N VAL A 11 -4.93 -3.93 -1.95
CA VAL A 11 -4.03 -4.37 -3.02
C VAL A 11 -4.72 -5.39 -3.91
N VAL A 12 -4.54 -5.24 -5.21
CA VAL A 12 -5.03 -6.16 -6.23
C VAL A 12 -3.84 -6.77 -6.97
N VAL A 13 -3.81 -8.11 -7.03
CA VAL A 13 -2.79 -8.90 -7.71
C VAL A 13 -3.42 -9.80 -8.78
N PRO A 14 -2.72 -10.12 -9.88
CA PRO A 14 -3.19 -11.09 -10.85
C PRO A 14 -3.27 -12.50 -10.27
N MET A 15 -4.48 -13.06 -10.18
CA MET A 15 -4.72 -14.38 -9.61
C MET A 15 -3.84 -15.47 -10.23
N GLN A 16 -3.64 -15.47 -11.56
CA GLN A 16 -2.84 -16.51 -12.23
C GLN A 16 -1.35 -16.51 -11.83
N ARG A 17 -0.86 -15.43 -11.22
CA ARG A 17 0.54 -15.29 -10.81
C ARG A 17 0.73 -15.30 -9.30
N ALA A 18 -0.36 -15.12 -8.55
CA ALA A 18 -0.34 -14.90 -7.12
C ALA A 18 -1.38 -15.75 -6.37
N GLU A 19 -1.77 -16.90 -6.94
CA GLU A 19 -2.79 -17.79 -6.36
C GLU A 19 -2.47 -18.18 -4.91
N ALA A 20 -1.19 -18.43 -4.60
CA ALA A 20 -0.75 -18.76 -3.25
C ALA A 20 -1.03 -17.67 -2.20
N LEU A 21 -1.20 -16.40 -2.61
CA LEU A 21 -1.57 -15.32 -1.70
C LEU A 21 -3.04 -15.36 -1.27
N ALA A 22 -3.93 -16.02 -2.03
CA ALA A 22 -5.36 -16.04 -1.73
C ALA A 22 -5.68 -16.67 -0.36
N THR A 23 -4.80 -17.54 0.12
CA THR A 23 -4.93 -18.23 1.42
C THR A 23 -3.75 -17.98 2.35
N ALA A 24 -2.85 -17.06 2.01
CA ALA A 24 -1.69 -16.73 2.84
C ALA A 24 -2.14 -15.92 4.07
N ASP A 25 -1.56 -16.23 5.23
CA ASP A 25 -1.68 -15.37 6.41
C ASP A 25 -0.69 -14.21 6.30
N LEU A 26 -1.21 -12.99 6.32
CA LEU A 26 -0.44 -11.75 6.21
C LEU A 26 -0.45 -10.92 7.49
N THR A 27 -0.92 -11.48 8.62
CA THR A 27 -1.09 -10.75 9.89
C THR A 27 0.21 -10.10 10.37
N ASP A 28 1.33 -10.82 10.27
CA ASP A 28 2.67 -10.37 10.67
C ASP A 28 3.71 -10.55 9.54
N ALA A 29 3.25 -10.56 8.29
CA ALA A 29 4.09 -10.78 7.12
C ALA A 29 4.09 -9.57 6.18
N SER A 30 5.24 -9.31 5.55
CA SER A 30 5.31 -8.35 4.45
C SER A 30 4.67 -8.94 3.21
N LEU A 31 3.74 -8.22 2.59
CA LEU A 31 3.14 -8.60 1.31
C LEU A 31 4.21 -8.82 0.23
N TYR A 32 5.27 -8.01 0.22
CA TYR A 32 6.33 -8.11 -0.80
C TYR A 32 7.20 -9.35 -0.56
N GLU A 33 7.47 -9.70 0.69
CA GLU A 33 8.16 -10.95 1.02
C GLU A 33 7.30 -12.16 0.66
N ALA A 34 5.99 -12.12 0.93
CA ALA A 34 5.05 -13.18 0.56
C ALA A 34 4.96 -13.34 -0.96
N LEU A 35 4.88 -12.25 -1.73
CA LEU A 35 4.96 -12.28 -3.20
C LEU A 35 6.24 -12.95 -3.70
N GLN A 36 7.38 -12.63 -3.09
CA GLN A 36 8.66 -13.20 -3.48
C GLN A 36 8.75 -14.69 -3.13
N GLN A 37 8.44 -15.06 -1.88
CA GLN A 37 8.64 -16.40 -1.36
C GLN A 37 7.59 -17.40 -1.86
N LEU A 38 6.32 -16.98 -1.93
CA LEU A 38 5.20 -17.87 -2.27
C LEU A 38 4.89 -17.88 -3.76
N CYS A 39 5.21 -16.79 -4.47
CA CYS A 39 4.81 -16.62 -5.88
C CYS A 39 6.00 -16.41 -6.83
N GLY A 40 7.23 -16.28 -6.32
CA GLY A 40 8.40 -15.95 -7.14
C GLY A 40 8.34 -14.56 -7.78
N LEU A 41 7.48 -13.68 -7.27
CA LEU A 41 7.27 -12.32 -7.80
C LEU A 41 8.09 -11.32 -7.00
N THR A 42 9.10 -10.73 -7.62
CA THR A 42 9.93 -9.69 -6.98
C THR A 42 9.53 -8.32 -7.49
N VAL A 43 9.08 -7.45 -6.58
CA VAL A 43 8.83 -6.03 -6.89
C VAL A 43 10.17 -5.32 -7.07
N HIS A 44 10.36 -4.70 -8.23
CA HIS A 44 11.58 -3.97 -8.59
C HIS A 44 11.38 -2.44 -8.55
N ARG A 45 10.18 -1.97 -8.91
CA ARG A 45 9.85 -0.55 -8.95
C ARG A 45 8.37 -0.35 -8.65
N SER A 46 8.01 0.67 -7.89
CA SER A 46 6.63 1.14 -7.80
C SER A 46 6.49 2.53 -8.43
N ALA A 47 5.45 2.75 -9.23
CA ALA A 47 4.97 4.08 -9.58
C ALA A 47 3.98 4.49 -8.52
N TYR A 48 4.31 5.51 -7.72
CA TYR A 48 3.53 5.92 -6.56
C TYR A 48 3.09 7.38 -6.70
N THR A 49 1.84 7.65 -6.36
CA THR A 49 1.32 9.02 -6.22
C THR A 49 0.70 9.21 -4.84
N VAL A 50 0.71 10.45 -4.34
CA VAL A 50 0.12 10.80 -3.04
C VAL A 50 -0.79 12.01 -3.22
N MET A 51 -1.98 11.93 -2.65
CA MET A 51 -2.96 13.02 -2.62
C MET A 51 -3.54 13.19 -1.22
N ALA A 52 -3.78 14.44 -0.81
CA ALA A 52 -4.53 14.73 0.41
C ALA A 52 -6.03 14.50 0.20
N SER A 53 -6.70 13.94 1.19
CA SER A 53 -8.16 13.75 1.19
C SER A 53 -8.70 13.78 2.62
N VAL A 54 -9.97 13.41 2.81
CA VAL A 54 -10.64 13.28 4.10
C VAL A 54 -11.25 11.90 4.28
N ALA A 55 -11.31 11.42 5.52
CA ALA A 55 -11.91 10.13 5.83
C ALA A 55 -13.44 10.15 5.69
N ASP A 56 -13.97 9.28 4.84
CA ASP A 56 -15.40 8.98 4.79
C ASP A 56 -15.83 8.17 6.04
N PRO A 57 -17.15 7.93 6.25
CA PRO A 57 -17.62 7.20 7.42
C PRO A 57 -17.05 5.78 7.59
N ALA A 58 -16.80 5.07 6.50
CA ALA A 58 -16.26 3.71 6.54
C ALA A 58 -14.78 3.74 6.90
N LEU A 59 -14.00 4.60 6.24
CA LEU A 59 -12.58 4.76 6.49
C LEU A 59 -12.30 5.28 7.91
N ALA A 60 -13.06 6.27 8.36
CA ALA A 60 -12.93 6.82 9.71
C ALA A 60 -13.14 5.73 10.78
N LYS A 61 -14.13 4.86 10.58
CA LYS A 61 -14.36 3.70 11.46
C LYS A 61 -13.18 2.73 11.46
N MET A 62 -12.64 2.38 10.28
CA MET A 62 -11.51 1.44 10.16
C MET A 62 -10.22 2.00 10.78
N LEU A 63 -10.00 3.30 10.65
CA LEU A 63 -8.81 3.97 11.18
C LEU A 63 -8.94 4.42 12.63
N GLY A 64 -10.14 4.35 13.21
CA GLY A 64 -10.41 4.86 14.56
C GLY A 64 -10.31 6.40 14.66
N THR A 65 -10.69 7.11 13.60
CA THR A 65 -10.66 8.58 13.52
C THR A 65 -12.07 9.18 13.42
N SER A 66 -12.17 10.51 13.36
CA SER A 66 -13.44 11.18 13.06
C SER A 66 -13.72 11.19 11.56
N ILE A 67 -15.01 11.28 11.19
CA ILE A 67 -15.42 11.57 9.81
C ILE A 67 -14.85 12.95 9.43
N GLY A 68 -14.28 13.06 8.24
CA GLY A 68 -13.64 14.29 7.79
C GLY A 68 -12.19 14.47 8.26
N SER A 69 -11.65 13.55 9.08
CA SER A 69 -10.24 13.60 9.49
C SER A 69 -9.31 13.59 8.26
N PRO A 70 -8.23 14.39 8.25
CA PRO A 70 -7.27 14.42 7.15
C PRO A 70 -6.60 13.06 6.93
N VAL A 71 -6.47 12.66 5.68
CA VAL A 71 -5.78 11.44 5.26
C VAL A 71 -4.85 11.71 4.08
N LEU A 72 -3.82 10.88 3.94
CA LEU A 72 -3.01 10.78 2.74
C LEU A 72 -3.44 9.52 1.98
N VAL A 73 -3.87 9.70 0.73
CA VAL A 73 -4.23 8.62 -0.18
C VAL A 73 -3.05 8.39 -1.11
N GLY A 74 -2.45 7.21 -1.01
CA GLY A 74 -1.42 6.74 -1.92
C GLY A 74 -2.01 5.80 -2.96
N GLU A 75 -1.65 5.98 -4.22
CA GLU A 75 -1.99 5.04 -5.29
C GLU A 75 -0.72 4.52 -5.91
N GLU A 76 -0.66 3.21 -6.14
CA GLU A 76 0.53 2.56 -6.64
C GLU A 76 0.28 1.55 -7.75
N THR A 77 1.28 1.42 -8.62
CA THR A 77 1.45 0.24 -9.47
C THR A 77 2.88 -0.26 -9.31
N ALA A 78 3.03 -1.49 -8.84
CA ALA A 78 4.33 -2.11 -8.67
C ALA A 78 4.66 -3.05 -9.83
N TYR A 79 5.93 -3.08 -10.21
CA TYR A 79 6.43 -3.72 -11.43
C TYR A 79 7.62 -4.63 -11.12
N ALA A 80 7.72 -5.72 -11.88
CA ALA A 80 8.92 -6.55 -11.96
C ALA A 80 10.05 -5.83 -12.72
N SER A 81 11.25 -6.41 -12.71
CA SER A 81 12.42 -5.85 -13.40
C SER A 81 12.27 -5.78 -14.92
N ASP A 82 11.44 -6.65 -15.51
CA ASP A 82 11.09 -6.64 -16.93
C ASP A 82 9.96 -5.66 -17.28
N GLY A 83 9.45 -4.91 -16.29
CA GLY A 83 8.36 -3.96 -16.47
C GLY A 83 6.96 -4.58 -16.39
N THR A 84 6.81 -5.88 -16.12
CA THR A 84 5.49 -6.50 -15.95
C THR A 84 4.84 -6.01 -14.64
N PRO A 85 3.58 -5.53 -14.67
CA PRO A 85 2.87 -5.16 -13.44
C PRO A 85 2.65 -6.38 -12.54
N ILE A 86 2.88 -6.20 -11.25
CA ILE A 86 2.70 -7.21 -10.19
C ILE A 86 1.44 -6.91 -9.39
N LEU A 87 1.22 -5.64 -9.03
CA LEU A 87 0.08 -5.22 -8.22
C LEU A 87 -0.31 -3.78 -8.51
N VAL A 88 -1.56 -3.47 -8.16
CA VAL A 88 -2.03 -2.10 -7.96
C VAL A 88 -2.54 -1.95 -6.53
N GLY A 89 -2.25 -0.83 -5.90
CA GLY A 89 -2.58 -0.59 -4.49
C GLY A 89 -3.20 0.78 -4.26
N VAL A 90 -4.07 0.86 -3.25
CA VAL A 90 -4.57 2.14 -2.73
C VAL A 90 -4.45 2.15 -1.21
N ASN A 91 -3.43 2.87 -0.72
CA ASN A 91 -3.17 3.06 0.68
C ASN A 91 -3.89 4.31 1.19
N ARG A 92 -4.49 4.23 2.36
CA ARG A 92 -5.13 5.37 3.04
C ARG A 92 -4.56 5.52 4.43
N TYR A 93 -3.64 6.47 4.58
CA TYR A 93 -2.95 6.73 5.83
C TYR A 93 -3.63 7.83 6.63
N ARG A 94 -3.65 7.66 7.95
CA ARG A 94 -4.01 8.74 8.86
C ARG A 94 -3.02 9.90 8.75
N GLY A 95 -3.53 11.12 8.54
CA GLY A 95 -2.68 12.31 8.44
C GLY A 95 -2.00 12.73 9.75
N ASP A 96 -2.45 12.21 10.90
CA ASP A 96 -1.85 12.46 12.21
C ASP A 96 -0.78 11.42 12.62
N ALA A 97 -0.61 10.35 11.83
CA ALA A 97 0.27 9.23 12.17
C ALA A 97 1.26 8.84 11.05
N TYR A 98 1.14 9.40 9.86
CA TYR A 98 2.00 9.09 8.72
C TYR A 98 2.46 10.34 7.97
N ARG A 99 3.70 10.31 7.50
CA ARG A 99 4.30 11.34 6.65
C ARG A 99 4.99 10.65 5.48
N PHE A 100 4.71 11.14 4.27
CA PHE A 100 5.50 10.79 3.09
C PHE A 100 6.70 11.72 2.99
N GLU A 101 7.90 11.16 2.84
CA GLU A 101 9.15 11.89 2.69
C GLU A 101 9.87 11.44 1.41
N ALA A 102 10.42 12.39 0.66
CA ALA A 102 11.20 12.13 -0.54
C ALA A 102 12.26 13.22 -0.72
N ASP A 103 13.47 12.81 -1.11
CA ASP A 103 14.54 13.74 -1.49
C ASP A 103 14.47 14.06 -2.98
N LEU A 104 14.57 15.36 -3.30
CA LEU A 104 14.55 15.87 -4.67
C LEU A 104 15.92 16.45 -5.01
N TYR A 105 16.57 15.84 -5.99
CA TYR A 105 17.88 16.28 -6.47
C TYR A 105 17.73 17.05 -7.77
N ARG A 106 18.37 18.22 -7.84
CA ARG A 106 18.49 18.96 -9.10
C ARG A 106 19.49 18.25 -10.00
N ARG A 107 19.10 17.88 -11.22
CA ARG A 107 20.05 17.44 -12.25
C ARG A 107 20.96 18.62 -12.61
N THR A 108 22.27 18.43 -12.46
CA THR A 108 23.30 19.36 -12.96
C THR A 108 23.74 18.94 -14.35
#